data_AF-A0A496PNY8-F1
#
_entry.id   AF-A0A496PNY8-F1
#
_cell.length_a   1.000
_cell.length_b   1.000
_cell.length_c   1.000
_cell.angle_alpha   90.00
_cell.angle_beta   90.00
_cell.angle_gamma   90.00
#
_symmetry.space_group_name_H-M   'P 1'
#
loop_
_entity.id
_entity.type
_entity.pdbx_description
1 polymer ?
#
loop_
_entity_poly.entity_id
_entity_poly.type
_entity_poly.pdbx_seq_one_letter_code
_entity_poly.pdbx_strand_id
1 'polypeptide(L)'
;MTHDWENKKDRFEITDVRKLSGNFLPGLLKKAGQVEVGDGMCVIQNFEPIPLYPAMAGLGFEHLTEKVSDGEYRVYFHRAEKKDAAFTGVGDMPLKPTAILNFKEIDNSLADIVVNFWNLTWGKENTAIDQKTKLLLSLANGVGAGRFRQAT
;
A
#
# COMPACT_ATOMS: atom_id res chain seq x y z
N MET A 1 23.47 1.24 0.86
CA MET A 1 23.40 -0.22 0.95
C MET A 1 22.89 -0.68 -0.40
N THR A 2 23.76 -1.24 -1.23
CA THR A 2 23.36 -1.80 -2.53
C THR A 2 22.67 -3.12 -2.23
N HIS A 3 21.38 -3.25 -2.51
CA HIS A 3 20.69 -4.49 -2.17
C HIS A 3 21.11 -5.55 -3.18
N ASP A 4 21.74 -6.63 -2.73
CA ASP A 4 22.25 -7.72 -3.60
C ASP A 4 21.14 -8.35 -4.49
N TRP A 5 19.89 -8.19 -4.10
CA TRP A 5 18.73 -8.65 -4.86
C TRP A 5 18.32 -7.74 -6.02
N GLU A 6 18.85 -6.52 -6.12
CA GLU A 6 18.54 -5.57 -7.21
C GLU A 6 18.87 -6.16 -8.59
N ASN A 7 19.91 -6.98 -8.69
CA ASN A 7 20.30 -7.68 -9.93
C ASN A 7 19.31 -8.80 -10.32
N LYS A 8 18.41 -9.20 -9.41
CA LYS A 8 17.41 -10.26 -9.62
C LYS A 8 16.00 -9.70 -9.83
N LYS A 9 15.80 -8.38 -9.65
CA LYS A 9 14.48 -7.74 -9.67
C LYS A 9 13.71 -7.95 -10.98
N ASP A 10 14.42 -8.10 -12.10
CA ASP A 10 13.82 -8.34 -13.42
C ASP A 10 13.16 -9.72 -13.56
N ARG A 11 13.44 -10.65 -12.64
CA ARG A 11 12.84 -11.99 -12.60
C ARG A 11 11.58 -12.05 -11.73
N PHE A 12 11.28 -10.98 -10.99
CA PHE A 12 10.14 -10.96 -10.08
C PHE A 12 8.82 -10.98 -10.85
N GLU A 13 7.83 -11.69 -10.31
CA GLU A 13 6.49 -11.74 -10.90
C GLU A 13 5.89 -10.33 -10.92
N ILE A 14 5.51 -9.84 -12.11
CA ILE A 14 4.89 -8.53 -12.27
C ILE A 14 3.40 -8.62 -12.03
N THR A 15 2.91 -7.87 -11.05
CA THR A 15 1.49 -7.64 -10.78
C THR A 15 1.15 -6.19 -11.11
N ASP A 16 0.56 -5.99 -12.29
CA ASP A 16 0.05 -4.68 -12.71
C ASP A 16 -1.32 -4.42 -12.07
N VAL A 17 -1.36 -3.53 -11.08
CA VAL A 17 -2.58 -3.14 -10.37
C VAL A 17 -3.22 -1.89 -10.98
N ARG A 18 -2.72 -1.40 -12.13
CA ARG A 18 -3.19 -0.15 -12.71
C ARG A 18 -4.62 -0.23 -13.27
N LYS A 19 -5.06 -1.42 -13.65
CA LYS A 19 -6.43 -1.66 -14.17
C LYS A 19 -7.36 -2.26 -13.13
N LEU A 20 -6.90 -2.48 -11.90
CA LEU A 20 -7.70 -3.08 -10.85
C LEU A 20 -8.54 -2.00 -10.17
N SER A 21 -9.87 -2.19 -10.21
CA SER A 21 -10.85 -1.40 -9.47
C SER A 21 -11.19 -2.06 -8.12
N GLY A 22 -11.42 -1.27 -7.08
CA GLY A 22 -11.78 -1.76 -5.74
C GLY A 22 -10.59 -2.26 -4.91
N ASN A 23 -10.87 -2.87 -3.75
CA ASN A 23 -9.82 -3.24 -2.78
C ASN A 23 -9.04 -4.50 -3.21
N PHE A 24 -7.96 -4.33 -3.98
CA PHE A 24 -7.07 -5.42 -4.41
C PHE A 24 -6.05 -5.86 -3.34
N LEU A 25 -5.95 -5.14 -2.22
CA LEU A 25 -4.98 -5.42 -1.15
C LEU A 25 -5.05 -6.86 -0.64
N PRO A 26 -6.23 -7.45 -0.33
CA PRO A 26 -6.29 -8.82 0.20
C PRO A 26 -5.74 -9.86 -0.79
N GLY A 27 -6.01 -9.68 -2.08
CA GLY A 27 -5.49 -10.55 -3.13
C GLY A 27 -3.98 -10.44 -3.29
N LEU A 28 -3.46 -9.22 -3.28
CA LEU A 28 -2.01 -8.95 -3.34
C LEU A 28 -1.27 -9.56 -2.13
N LEU A 29 -1.82 -9.39 -0.93
CA LEU A 29 -1.21 -9.90 0.29
C LEU A 29 -1.26 -11.43 0.38
N LYS A 30 -2.32 -12.06 -0.14
CA LYS A 30 -2.40 -13.52 -0.27
C LYS A 30 -1.30 -14.04 -1.20
N LYS A 31 -1.06 -13.38 -2.34
CA LYS A 31 0.08 -13.70 -3.22
C LYS A 31 1.41 -13.50 -2.50
N ALA A 32 1.58 -12.40 -1.77
CA ALA A 32 2.80 -12.12 -1.01
C ALA A 32 3.11 -13.18 0.06
N GLY A 33 2.08 -13.76 0.69
CA GLY A 33 2.25 -14.87 1.63
C GLY A 33 2.86 -16.14 1.00
N GLN A 34 2.68 -16.34 -0.31
CA GLN A 34 3.17 -17.50 -1.05
C GLN A 34 4.59 -17.31 -1.61
N VAL A 35 5.16 -16.10 -1.55
CA VAL A 35 6.53 -15.84 -2.02
C VAL A 35 7.51 -16.38 -0.98
N GLU A 36 8.50 -17.14 -1.45
CA GLU A 36 9.55 -17.69 -0.60
C GLU A 36 10.68 -16.69 -0.36
N VAL A 37 11.47 -16.95 0.68
CA VAL A 37 12.64 -16.10 1.02
C VAL A 37 13.66 -16.14 -0.11
N GLY A 38 14.16 -14.98 -0.53
CA GLY A 38 15.10 -14.82 -1.65
C GLY A 38 14.43 -14.55 -3.00
N ASP A 39 13.11 -14.73 -3.10
CA ASP A 39 12.30 -14.34 -4.26
C ASP A 39 11.61 -13.00 -4.03
N GLY A 40 10.87 -12.52 -5.04
CA GLY A 40 10.19 -11.25 -4.97
C GLY A 40 9.07 -11.08 -5.99
N MET A 41 8.40 -9.93 -5.90
CA MET A 41 7.35 -9.50 -6.81
C MET A 41 7.51 -8.03 -7.19
N CYS A 42 7.06 -7.66 -8.37
CA CYS A 42 6.98 -6.28 -8.82
C CYS A 42 5.52 -5.83 -8.87
N VAL A 43 5.20 -4.68 -8.27
CA VAL A 43 3.87 -4.08 -8.30
C VAL A 43 3.92 -2.80 -9.12
N ILE A 44 3.06 -2.71 -10.14
CA ILE A 44 2.96 -1.51 -10.99
C ILE A 44 1.70 -0.72 -10.62
N GLN A 45 1.85 0.57 -10.32
CA GLN A 45 0.74 1.48 -9.95
C GLN A 45 0.90 2.86 -10.61
N ASN A 46 -0.21 3.61 -10.73
CA ASN A 46 -0.22 4.95 -11.30
C ASN A 46 0.42 6.02 -10.40
N PHE A 47 0.41 5.79 -9.08
CA PHE A 47 0.95 6.66 -8.05
C PHE A 47 1.78 5.84 -7.06
N GLU A 48 2.55 6.50 -6.21
CA GLU A 48 3.38 5.80 -5.25
C GLU A 48 2.54 5.04 -4.21
N PRO A 49 2.67 3.71 -4.10
CA PRO A 49 1.79 2.92 -3.23
C PRO A 49 2.31 2.89 -1.78
N ILE A 50 2.49 4.08 -1.18
CA ILE A 50 3.01 4.27 0.19
C ILE A 50 2.34 3.34 1.23
N PRO A 51 1.00 3.12 1.21
CA PRO A 51 0.36 2.25 2.20
C PRO A 51 0.76 0.77 2.12
N LEU A 52 1.37 0.32 1.01
CA LEU A 52 1.83 -1.05 0.85
C LEU A 52 3.13 -1.33 1.59
N TYR A 53 4.02 -0.35 1.71
CA TYR A 53 5.35 -0.57 2.30
C TYR A 53 5.30 -1.15 3.71
N PRO A 54 4.57 -0.57 4.68
CA PRO A 54 4.51 -1.15 6.03
C PRO A 54 3.81 -2.51 6.05
N ALA A 55 2.83 -2.75 5.17
CA ALA A 55 2.14 -4.03 5.06
C ALA A 55 3.08 -5.15 4.58
N MET A 56 3.89 -4.85 3.56
CA MET A 56 4.87 -5.79 3.00
C MET A 56 6.06 -5.98 3.94
N ALA A 57 6.53 -4.91 4.60
CA ALA A 57 7.57 -5.01 5.64
C ALA A 57 7.13 -5.89 6.82
N GLY A 58 5.86 -5.84 7.21
CA GLY A 58 5.28 -6.74 8.21
C GLY A 58 5.36 -8.21 7.82
N LEU A 59 5.32 -8.52 6.51
CA LEU A 59 5.50 -9.88 5.96
C LEU A 59 6.97 -10.27 5.75
N GLY A 60 7.92 -9.39 6.06
CA GLY A 60 9.36 -9.62 5.89
C GLY A 60 9.91 -9.26 4.51
N PHE A 61 9.23 -8.35 3.80
CA PHE A 61 9.72 -7.82 2.53
C PHE A 61 10.48 -6.51 2.72
N GLU A 62 11.56 -6.37 1.95
CA GLU A 62 12.18 -5.09 1.63
C GLU A 62 11.61 -4.57 0.31
N HIS A 63 11.71 -3.27 0.05
CA HIS A 63 11.22 -2.69 -1.20
C HIS A 63 12.18 -1.71 -1.84
N LEU A 64 12.11 -1.62 -3.16
CA LEU A 64 12.72 -0.58 -3.98
C LEU A 64 11.64 0.03 -4.87
N THR A 65 11.53 1.35 -4.88
CA THR A 65 10.54 2.08 -5.68
C THR A 65 11.24 2.84 -6.80
N GLU A 66 10.77 2.62 -8.02
CA GLU A 66 11.20 3.35 -9.22
C GLU A 66 10.02 4.13 -9.79
N LYS A 67 10.17 5.45 -9.91
CA LYS A 67 9.25 6.28 -10.68
C LYS A 67 9.68 6.26 -12.15
N VAL A 68 8.94 5.51 -12.98
CA VAL A 68 9.21 5.38 -14.42
C VAL A 68 8.61 6.56 -15.20
N SER A 69 7.42 6.99 -14.80
CA SER A 69 6.75 8.19 -15.34
C SER A 69 5.75 8.74 -14.32
N ASP A 70 5.04 9.82 -14.66
CA ASP A 70 3.99 10.38 -13.80
C ASP A 70 2.78 9.46 -13.59
N GLY A 71 2.62 8.43 -14.44
CA GLY A 71 1.56 7.42 -14.31
C GLY A 71 2.09 6.00 -14.14
N GLU A 72 3.37 5.83 -13.82
CA GLU A 72 3.97 4.51 -13.65
C GLU A 72 5.03 4.51 -12.56
N TYR A 73 4.66 3.91 -11.44
CA TYR A 73 5.52 3.52 -10.34
C TYR A 73 5.69 2.01 -10.37
N ARG A 74 6.95 1.55 -10.32
CA ARG A 74 7.30 0.14 -10.16
C ARG A 74 7.90 -0.04 -8.79
N VAL A 75 7.25 -0.88 -7.98
CA VAL A 75 7.76 -1.23 -6.65
C VAL A 75 8.16 -2.69 -6.65
N TYR A 76 9.44 -2.95 -6.47
CA TYR A 76 9.99 -4.29 -6.33
C TYR A 76 10.02 -4.64 -4.84
N PHE A 77 9.35 -5.72 -4.47
CA PHE A 77 9.35 -6.28 -3.14
C PHE A 77 10.18 -7.55 -3.14
N HIS A 78 11.24 -7.60 -2.35
CA HIS A 78 12.08 -8.78 -2.15
C HIS A 78 11.85 -9.36 -0.76
N ARG A 79 11.65 -10.67 -0.68
CA ARG A 79 11.43 -11.33 0.59
C ARG A 79 12.75 -11.66 1.27
N ALA A 80 13.18 -10.81 2.19
CA ALA A 80 14.37 -11.02 2.99
C ALA A 80 14.16 -12.08 4.07
N GLU A 81 12.95 -12.16 4.63
CA GLU A 81 12.61 -13.13 5.68
C GLU A 81 11.12 -13.50 5.64
N LYS A 82 10.78 -14.64 6.27
CA LYS A 82 9.40 -15.10 6.39
C LYS A 82 8.89 -14.75 7.78
N LYS A 83 8.15 -13.65 7.88
CA LYS A 83 7.42 -13.30 9.10
C LYS A 83 6.02 -13.87 9.05
N ASP A 84 5.65 -14.61 10.09
CA ASP A 84 4.25 -14.92 10.39
C ASP A 84 3.58 -13.64 10.92
N ALA A 85 3.26 -12.73 10.00
CA ALA A 85 2.45 -11.60 10.36
C ALA A 85 1.05 -12.13 10.70
N ALA A 86 0.72 -12.19 12.00
CA ALA A 86 -0.66 -12.18 12.44
C ALA A 86 -1.33 -10.96 11.77
N PHE A 87 -2.21 -11.22 10.81
CA PHE A 87 -2.88 -10.20 10.00
C PHE A 87 -3.94 -9.39 10.80
N THR A 88 -3.80 -9.32 12.13
CA THR A 88 -4.77 -8.72 13.04
C THR A 88 -4.77 -7.20 13.05
N GLY A 89 -3.95 -6.53 12.22
CA GLY A 89 -3.88 -5.06 12.20
C GLY A 89 -3.86 -4.40 10.82
N VAL A 90 -3.58 -5.14 9.74
CA VAL A 90 -3.43 -4.54 8.40
C VAL A 90 -4.72 -4.66 7.59
N GLY A 91 -5.46 -5.77 7.76
CA GLY A 91 -6.81 -5.96 7.20
C GLY A 91 -7.92 -5.28 8.02
N ASP A 92 -7.67 -5.06 9.31
CA ASP A 92 -8.65 -4.58 10.29
C ASP A 92 -8.49 -3.12 10.69
N MET A 93 -7.57 -2.36 10.08
CA MET A 93 -7.47 -0.92 10.39
C MET A 93 -8.71 -0.21 9.81
N PRO A 94 -9.73 0.15 10.62
CA PRO A 94 -11.07 0.49 10.13
C PRO A 94 -11.09 1.77 9.27
N LEU A 95 -9.98 2.50 9.33
CA LEU A 95 -9.82 3.88 8.91
C LEU A 95 -8.91 4.01 7.69
N LYS A 96 -8.35 2.91 7.19
CA LYS A 96 -7.52 2.96 5.99
C LYS A 96 -8.33 3.55 4.83
N PRO A 97 -7.71 4.42 4.04
CA PRO A 97 -8.37 5.10 2.95
C PRO A 97 -8.45 4.15 1.74
N THR A 98 -9.24 3.09 1.89
CA THR A 98 -9.66 2.21 0.79
C THR A 98 -10.36 3.00 -0.32
N ALA A 99 -10.93 4.16 0.04
CA ALA A 99 -11.40 5.21 -0.86
C ALA A 99 -10.36 5.69 -1.88
N ILE A 100 -9.06 5.63 -1.57
CA ILE A 100 -7.98 6.08 -2.49
C ILE A 100 -8.04 5.37 -3.81
N LEU A 101 -8.41 4.09 -3.79
CA LEU A 101 -8.54 3.29 -4.99
C LEU A 101 -9.67 3.80 -5.89
N ASN A 102 -10.67 4.48 -5.31
CA ASN A 102 -11.74 5.14 -6.07
C ASN A 102 -11.31 6.52 -6.59
N PHE A 103 -10.42 7.26 -5.90
CA PHE A 103 -9.93 8.56 -6.38
C PHE A 103 -9.15 8.42 -7.68
N LYS A 104 -8.48 7.28 -7.89
CA LYS A 104 -7.83 6.95 -9.14
C LYS A 104 -8.77 6.93 -10.35
N GLU A 105 -10.02 6.48 -10.16
CA GLU A 105 -11.03 6.48 -11.24
C GLU A 105 -11.45 7.92 -11.62
N ILE A 106 -11.18 8.89 -10.74
CA ILE A 106 -11.49 10.31 -10.94
C ILE A 106 -10.27 11.03 -11.50
N ASP A 107 -9.14 11.00 -10.78
CA ASP A 107 -7.91 11.71 -11.14
C ASP A 107 -6.68 11.15 -10.37
N ASN A 108 -5.56 10.93 -11.08
CA ASN A 108 -4.35 10.36 -10.48
C ASN A 108 -3.63 11.34 -9.53
N SER A 109 -3.64 12.63 -9.83
CA SER A 109 -3.00 13.65 -8.96
C SER A 109 -3.77 13.79 -7.65
N LEU A 110 -5.10 13.72 -7.70
CA LEU A 110 -5.94 13.67 -6.51
C LEU A 110 -5.62 12.43 -5.66
N ALA A 111 -5.49 11.26 -6.29
CA ALA A 111 -5.11 10.04 -5.58
C ALA A 111 -3.76 10.19 -4.88
N ASP A 112 -2.75 10.74 -5.55
CA ASP A 112 -1.41 11.00 -4.99
C ASP A 112 -1.46 11.96 -3.79
N ILE A 113 -2.21 13.06 -3.88
CA ILE A 113 -2.39 14.01 -2.77
C ILE A 113 -3.00 13.30 -1.55
N VAL A 114 -4.04 12.49 -1.76
CA VAL A 114 -4.73 11.80 -0.66
C VAL A 114 -3.81 10.75 -0.01
N VAL A 115 -2.99 10.03 -0.79
CA VAL A 115 -2.00 9.08 -0.26
C VAL A 115 -0.96 9.81 0.60
N ASN A 116 -0.41 10.91 0.11
CA ASN A 116 0.60 11.68 0.83
C ASN A 116 0.02 12.34 2.10
N PHE A 117 -1.20 12.86 2.04
CA PHE A 117 -1.91 13.37 3.21
C PHE A 117 -2.11 12.28 4.27
N TRP A 118 -2.50 11.07 3.85
CA TRP A 118 -2.61 9.92 4.75
C TRP A 118 -1.28 9.58 5.41
N ASN A 119 -0.19 9.56 4.65
CA ASN A 119 1.15 9.29 5.19
C ASN A 119 1.56 10.31 6.28
N LEU A 120 1.25 11.59 6.08
CA LEU A 120 1.54 12.65 7.05
C LEU A 120 0.70 12.56 8.33
N THR A 121 -0.53 12.08 8.22
CA THR A 121 -1.50 12.07 9.32
C THR A 121 -1.54 10.76 10.10
N TRP A 122 -1.25 9.63 9.46
CA TRP A 122 -1.32 8.29 10.06
C TRP A 122 -0.04 7.47 9.92
N GLY A 123 0.76 7.69 8.88
CA GLY A 123 1.90 6.83 8.54
C GLY A 123 3.14 7.00 9.42
N LYS A 124 3.26 8.13 10.12
CA LYS A 124 4.44 8.46 10.96
C LYS A 124 4.16 8.22 12.43
N GLU A 125 5.18 7.88 13.23
CA GLU A 125 5.05 7.81 14.69
C GLU A 125 4.73 9.18 15.31
N ASN A 126 5.40 10.24 14.82
CA ASN A 126 5.14 11.63 15.21
C ASN A 126 4.21 12.30 14.19
N THR A 127 2.93 11.94 14.23
CA THR A 127 1.93 12.43 13.29
C THR A 127 1.65 13.91 13.43
N ALA A 128 1.36 14.58 12.31
CA ALA A 128 1.11 16.03 12.29
C ALA A 128 -0.13 16.50 13.06
N ILE A 129 -1.07 15.59 13.35
CA ILE A 129 -2.36 15.89 14.00
C ILE A 129 -2.67 14.86 15.10
N ASP A 130 -3.50 15.25 16.05
CA ASP A 130 -3.91 14.41 17.18
C ASP A 130 -4.88 13.28 16.77
N GLN A 131 -5.02 12.27 17.62
CA GLN A 131 -5.83 11.08 17.35
C GLN A 131 -7.30 11.40 17.07
N LYS A 132 -7.92 12.37 17.77
CA LYS A 132 -9.33 12.72 17.55
C LYS A 132 -9.54 13.29 16.15
N THR A 133 -8.65 14.18 15.71
CA THR A 133 -8.69 14.77 14.37
C THR A 133 -8.50 13.71 13.28
N LYS A 134 -7.61 12.75 13.49
CA LYS A 134 -7.41 11.62 12.57
C LYS A 134 -8.69 10.78 12.36
N LEU A 135 -9.42 10.48 13.44
CA LEU A 135 -10.67 9.73 13.38
C LEU A 135 -11.75 10.46 12.59
N LEU A 136 -11.86 11.79 12.78
CA LEU A 136 -12.82 12.64 12.05
C LEU A 136 -12.55 12.65 10.54
N LEU A 137 -11.30 12.83 10.14
CA LEU A 137 -10.90 12.79 8.72
C LEU A 137 -11.15 11.41 8.09
N SER A 138 -10.93 10.35 8.87
CA SER A 138 -11.15 8.98 8.41
C SER A 138 -12.63 8.66 8.25
N LEU A 139 -13.51 9.21 9.10
CA LEU A 139 -14.95 9.12 8.94
C LEU A 139 -15.39 9.79 7.63
N ALA A 140 -14.89 10.99 7.32
CA ALA A 140 -15.19 11.68 6.07
C ALA A 140 -14.78 10.86 4.84
N ASN A 141 -13.58 10.27 4.84
CA ASN A 141 -13.12 9.36 3.79
C ASN A 141 -13.98 8.09 3.68
N GLY A 142 -14.37 7.50 4.82
CA GLY A 142 -15.24 6.33 4.86
C GLY A 142 -16.60 6.59 4.25
N VAL A 143 -17.26 7.69 4.65
CA VAL A 143 -18.55 8.11 4.10
C VAL A 143 -18.44 8.43 2.60
N GLY A 144 -17.38 9.14 2.18
CA GLY A 144 -17.12 9.44 0.77
C GLY A 144 -16.89 8.19 -0.09
N ALA A 145 -16.41 7.10 0.50
CA ALA A 145 -16.25 5.80 -0.16
C ALA A 145 -17.53 4.93 -0.14
N GLY A 146 -18.66 5.45 0.33
CA GLY A 146 -19.90 4.69 0.49
C GLY A 146 -19.90 3.73 1.68
N ARG A 147 -18.93 3.83 2.60
CA ARG A 147 -18.96 3.07 3.87
C ARG A 147 -19.83 3.79 4.88
N PHE A 148 -21.10 3.41 4.95
CA PHE A 148 -22.07 3.97 5.91
C PHE A 148 -21.93 3.43 7.34
N ARG A 149 -21.02 2.47 7.60
CA ARG A 149 -20.70 1.96 8.93
C ARG A 149 -19.19 1.83 9.11
N GLN A 150 -18.69 2.37 10.22
CA GLN A 150 -17.27 2.44 10.56
C GLN A 150 -16.79 1.25 11.42
N ALA A 151 -17.72 0.44 11.95
CA ALA A 151 -17.46 -0.78 12.71
C ALA A 151 -18.66 -1.74 12.59
N THR A 152 -18.37 -3.05 12.61
CA THR A 152 -19.31 -4.07 13.10
C THR A 152 -18.69 -4.67 14.35
#